data_AF-A0A9D0LJR5-F1
#
_entry.id   AF-A0A9D0LJR5-F1
#
_cell.length_a   1.000
_cell.length_b   1.000
_cell.length_c   1.000
_cell.angle_alpha   90.00
_cell.angle_beta   90.00
_cell.angle_gamma   90.00
#
_symmetry.space_group_name_H-M   'P 1'
#
loop_
_entity.id
_entity.type
_entity.pdbx_description
1 polymer ?
#
loop_
_entity_poly.entity_id
_entity_poly.type
_entity_poly.pdbx_seq_one_letter_code
_entity_poly.pdbx_strand_id
1 'polypeptide(L)'
;MKQQASALAPFLDVVPSQDGTALFIKAGGVGKLDGDVFLNVGIGPGHDKDSYTMVYSDTDQLYTTTAPGFTPGTGASGPLSITTTTGLDTGTVDFYRAYVPASTLQTIRSVDGNLQLTLVGTDTLPADTYVVIVPGFAPPGPPPPGHRLVGSPYSVRAAGALLVTNRPMDLRFYYDETTLAGADPHTLAIFAWDAFHRRWERLGGRLFSAQRYLTVTTSRFTTYALMSTPVWRDDFDDFSGLDPAGSANVTLGGSPDEQGVVLANTPGEGTILSQPITPSMAIAAWGSLTFTAVVSPPTATLTVDLLDLNGTVLLTHVVSRTHLSHLDPHQYPALRLRATFSSTVAGATPRLDLWELSWQVAAYQVYLPVVLR
;
A
#
# COMPACT_ATOMS: atom_id res chain seq x y z
N MET A 1 -11.41 -19.63 34.48
CA MET A 1 -11.43 -19.26 33.06
C MET A 1 -10.64 -17.96 32.94
N LYS A 2 -9.33 -18.05 32.64
CA LYS A 2 -8.47 -16.86 32.57
C LYS A 2 -8.92 -16.04 31.36
N GLN A 3 -9.44 -14.83 31.60
CA GLN A 3 -9.61 -13.81 30.56
C GLN A 3 -8.25 -13.65 29.88
N GLN A 4 -8.21 -13.99 28.59
CA GLN A 4 -7.05 -13.77 27.74
C GLN A 4 -6.86 -12.25 27.64
N ALA A 5 -5.73 -11.73 28.10
CA ALA A 5 -5.41 -10.32 27.93
C ALA A 5 -5.45 -10.00 26.43
N SER A 6 -6.22 -8.97 26.04
CA SER A 6 -6.13 -8.42 24.69
C SER A 6 -4.68 -8.06 24.42
N ALA A 7 -4.13 -8.50 23.28
CA ALA A 7 -2.79 -8.08 22.87
C ALA A 7 -2.78 -6.53 22.81
N LEU A 8 -1.80 -5.92 23.47
CA LEU A 8 -1.60 -4.48 23.44
C LEU A 8 -1.10 -4.10 22.04
N ALA A 9 -1.88 -3.35 21.28
CA ALA A 9 -1.54 -2.98 19.90
C ALA A 9 -1.81 -1.50 19.65
N PRO A 10 -0.96 -0.58 20.16
CA PRO A 10 -1.08 0.83 19.86
C PRO A 10 -0.49 1.15 18.48
N PHE A 11 -1.00 2.19 17.82
CA PHE A 11 -0.26 2.77 16.70
C PHE A 11 0.96 3.51 17.24
N LEU A 12 2.02 3.60 16.42
CA LEU A 12 3.24 4.33 16.73
C LEU A 12 3.39 5.55 15.83
N ASP A 13 3.86 6.65 16.42
CA ASP A 13 4.33 7.85 15.73
C ASP A 13 5.68 8.26 16.32
N VAL A 14 6.76 8.06 15.57
CA VAL A 14 8.14 8.21 16.05
C VAL A 14 8.84 9.28 15.23
N VAL A 15 9.22 10.38 15.87
CA VAL A 15 9.84 11.54 15.23
C VAL A 15 11.26 11.72 15.77
N PRO A 16 12.31 11.75 14.93
CA PRO A 16 13.64 12.05 15.41
C PRO A 16 13.77 13.52 15.82
N SER A 17 14.58 13.76 16.84
CA SER A 17 15.01 15.11 17.25
C SER A 17 15.84 15.79 16.15
N GLN A 18 15.80 17.12 16.09
CA GLN A 18 16.49 17.91 15.06
C GLN A 18 18.02 17.82 15.17
N ASP A 19 18.56 17.68 16.37
CA ASP A 19 19.98 17.48 16.63
C ASP A 19 20.41 16.01 16.48
N GLY A 20 19.46 15.08 16.36
CA GLY A 20 19.71 13.65 16.19
C GLY A 20 20.11 12.92 17.46
N THR A 21 19.89 13.51 18.64
CA THR A 21 20.31 12.91 19.93
C THR A 21 19.24 12.02 20.56
N ALA A 22 17.99 12.17 20.12
CA ALA A 22 16.82 11.49 20.66
C ALA A 22 15.76 11.12 19.61
N LEU A 23 14.84 10.24 20.01
CA LEU A 23 13.55 10.00 19.37
C LEU A 23 12.42 10.52 20.28
N PHE A 24 11.42 11.16 19.70
CA PHE A 24 10.15 11.48 20.34
C PHE A 24 9.12 10.44 19.92
N ILE A 25 8.57 9.71 20.88
CA ILE A 25 7.67 8.58 20.61
C ILE A 25 6.28 8.92 21.14
N LYS A 26 5.29 8.71 20.29
CA LYS A 26 3.87 8.70 20.67
C LYS A 26 3.27 7.34 20.38
N ALA A 27 2.41 6.88 21.27
CA ALA A 27 1.64 5.66 21.11
C ALA A 27 0.17 5.90 21.47
N GLY A 28 -0.76 5.49 20.61
CA GLY A 28 -2.19 5.75 20.80
C GLY A 28 -3.10 4.61 20.35
N GLY A 29 -4.41 4.81 20.49
CA GLY A 29 -5.43 3.83 20.07
C GLY A 29 -5.81 2.78 21.14
N VAL A 30 -5.17 2.82 22.31
CA VAL A 30 -5.39 1.85 23.40
C VAL A 30 -6.05 2.44 24.66
N GLY A 31 -6.35 3.74 24.64
CA GLY A 31 -6.87 4.44 25.83
C GLY A 31 -5.84 4.53 26.96
N LYS A 32 -6.28 4.97 28.14
CA LYS A 32 -5.46 4.94 29.36
C LYS A 32 -5.46 3.53 29.93
N LEU A 33 -4.27 2.96 30.07
CA LEU A 33 -4.00 1.65 30.66
C LEU A 33 -3.77 1.78 32.17
N ASP A 34 -4.06 0.69 32.88
CA ASP A 34 -3.74 0.55 34.30
C ASP A 34 -2.24 0.28 34.50
N GLY A 35 -1.65 0.94 35.49
CA GLY A 35 -0.23 0.83 35.82
C GLY A 35 0.67 1.76 35.00
N ASP A 36 1.98 1.60 35.18
CA ASP A 36 2.97 2.36 34.42
C ASP A 36 3.18 1.70 33.06
N VAL A 37 3.32 2.54 32.04
CA VAL A 37 3.61 2.12 30.67
C VAL A 37 5.06 2.50 30.36
N PHE A 38 5.80 1.58 29.76
CA PHE A 38 7.21 1.76 29.43
C PHE A 38 7.43 1.54 27.94
N LEU A 39 8.18 2.45 27.32
CA LEU A 39 8.83 2.21 26.05
C LEU A 39 10.18 1.58 26.29
N ASN A 40 10.45 0.45 25.64
CA ASN A 40 11.76 -0.16 25.65
C ASN A 40 12.43 0.06 24.29
N VAL A 41 13.67 0.54 24.31
CA VAL A 41 14.45 0.79 23.09
C VAL A 41 15.84 0.16 23.24
N GLY A 42 16.27 -0.60 22.24
CA GLY A 42 17.65 -1.05 22.12
C GLY A 42 18.41 -0.19 21.11
N ILE A 43 19.60 0.30 21.46
CA ILE A 43 20.43 1.13 20.57
C ILE A 43 21.80 0.46 20.36
N GLY A 44 22.26 0.38 19.10
CA GLY A 44 23.62 -0.04 18.76
C GLY A 44 23.89 -1.56 18.78
N PRO A 45 25.11 -1.98 18.43
CA PRO A 45 25.50 -3.40 18.39
C PRO A 45 25.57 -3.98 19.81
N GLY A 46 24.59 -4.82 20.15
CA GLY A 46 24.41 -5.40 21.49
C GLY A 46 23.05 -5.09 22.13
N HIS A 47 22.34 -4.07 21.64
CA HIS A 47 21.01 -3.65 22.09
C HIS A 47 20.92 -3.42 23.60
N ASP A 48 21.78 -2.56 24.16
CA ASP A 48 21.60 -2.09 25.53
C ASP A 48 20.17 -1.54 25.67
N LYS A 49 19.36 -2.23 26.46
CA LYS A 49 17.92 -2.00 26.54
C LYS A 49 17.68 -0.94 27.60
N ASP A 50 17.34 0.26 27.15
CA ASP A 50 16.83 1.30 28.02
C ASP A 50 15.30 1.23 28.08
N SER A 51 14.74 1.60 29.23
CA SER A 51 13.30 1.63 29.47
C SER A 51 12.89 3.02 29.94
N TYR A 52 11.89 3.59 29.28
CA TYR A 52 11.44 4.95 29.49
C TYR A 52 9.96 4.96 29.85
N THR A 53 9.61 5.50 31.01
CA THR A 53 8.20 5.70 31.38
C THR A 53 7.51 6.58 30.36
N MET A 54 6.34 6.16 29.92
CA MET A 54 5.47 6.93 29.03
C MET A 54 4.39 7.65 29.83
N VAL A 55 4.16 8.91 29.49
CA VAL A 55 3.13 9.74 30.13
C VAL A 55 1.90 9.79 29.25
N TYR A 56 0.74 9.46 29.83
CA TYR A 56 -0.54 9.58 29.14
C TYR A 56 -1.04 11.02 29.13
N SER A 57 -1.42 11.53 27.96
CA SER A 57 -2.14 12.79 27.76
C SER A 57 -3.63 12.50 27.60
N ASP A 58 -4.46 12.93 28.56
CA ASP A 58 -5.92 12.79 28.46
C ASP A 58 -6.50 13.65 27.30
N THR A 59 -5.84 14.77 26.99
CA THR A 59 -6.23 15.69 25.91
C THR A 59 -6.01 15.07 24.53
N ASP A 60 -4.83 14.49 24.32
CA ASP A 60 -4.44 13.92 23.02
C ASP A 60 -4.77 12.43 22.91
N GLN A 61 -5.17 11.81 24.03
CA GLN A 61 -5.48 10.39 24.19
C GLN A 61 -4.34 9.46 23.74
N LEU A 62 -3.10 9.84 24.08
CA LEU A 62 -1.89 9.14 23.68
C LEU A 62 -0.84 9.14 24.79
N TYR A 63 0.02 8.13 24.74
CA TYR A 63 1.23 8.04 25.54
C TYR A 63 2.38 8.73 24.84
N THR A 64 3.23 9.44 25.58
CA THR A 64 4.42 10.10 25.06
C THR A 64 5.66 9.77 25.88
N THR A 65 6.80 9.68 25.23
CA THR A 65 8.11 9.68 25.90
C THR A 65 9.21 10.13 24.95
N THR A 66 10.41 10.34 25.48
CA THR A 66 11.61 10.66 24.71
C THR A 66 12.68 9.62 25.02
N ALA A 67 13.22 9.00 23.98
CA ALA A 67 14.35 8.08 24.09
C ALA A 67 15.63 8.80 23.62
N PRO A 68 16.53 9.24 24.52
CA PRO A 68 17.83 9.80 24.17
C PRO A 68 18.85 8.69 23.83
N GLY A 69 20.12 9.05 23.70
CA GLY A 69 21.24 8.09 23.59
C GLY A 69 21.72 7.85 22.16
N PHE A 70 21.29 8.67 21.21
CA PHE A 70 21.68 8.51 19.83
C PHE A 70 22.85 9.42 19.44
N THR A 71 23.75 8.92 18.60
CA THR A 71 24.87 9.68 18.06
C THR A 71 24.40 10.58 16.89
N PRO A 72 24.68 11.90 16.91
CA PRO A 72 24.43 12.78 15.78
C PRO A 72 25.30 12.46 14.56
N GLY A 73 24.81 12.79 13.36
CA GLY A 73 25.51 12.58 12.09
C GLY A 73 25.58 11.12 11.64
N THR A 74 24.94 10.19 12.37
CA THR A 74 24.92 8.77 12.03
C THR A 74 23.52 8.17 12.07
N GLY A 75 23.34 7.11 11.27
CA GLY A 75 22.16 6.25 11.34
C GLY A 75 22.19 5.34 12.58
N ALA A 76 21.02 4.85 12.97
CA ALA A 76 20.85 3.88 14.06
C ALA A 76 19.64 2.98 13.79
N SER A 77 19.68 1.75 14.31
CA SER A 77 18.54 0.84 14.33
C SER A 77 18.51 0.07 15.63
N GLY A 78 17.33 -0.45 15.96
CA GLY A 78 17.19 -1.43 17.02
C GLY A 78 15.75 -1.71 17.40
N PRO A 79 15.56 -2.60 18.39
CA PRO A 79 14.24 -3.05 18.81
C PRO A 79 13.51 -1.96 19.59
N LEU A 80 12.20 -1.97 19.45
CA LEU A 80 11.25 -1.12 20.14
C LEU A 80 10.05 -1.99 20.58
N SER A 81 9.68 -1.89 21.86
CA SER A 81 8.44 -2.49 22.38
C SER A 81 7.81 -1.61 23.46
N ILE A 82 6.51 -1.81 23.71
CA ILE A 82 5.82 -1.16 24.82
C ILE A 82 5.33 -2.22 25.78
N THR A 83 5.67 -2.05 27.05
CA THR A 83 5.30 -2.97 28.15
C THR A 83 4.61 -2.21 29.28
N THR A 84 3.86 -2.91 30.11
CA THR A 84 3.18 -2.32 31.28
C THR A 84 3.52 -3.08 32.56
N THR A 85 3.39 -2.43 33.73
CA THR A 85 3.54 -3.14 35.03
C THR A 85 2.46 -4.21 35.26
N THR A 86 1.37 -4.16 34.51
CA THR A 86 0.29 -5.15 34.54
C THR A 86 0.54 -6.34 33.61
N GLY A 87 1.67 -6.36 32.89
CA GLY A 87 2.12 -7.50 32.08
C GLY A 87 1.64 -7.48 30.63
N LEU A 88 1.04 -6.39 30.16
CA LEU A 88 0.77 -6.19 28.74
C LEU A 88 2.07 -5.90 27.99
N ASP A 89 2.19 -6.46 26.78
CA ASP A 89 3.35 -6.34 25.88
C ASP A 89 2.86 -6.27 24.43
N THR A 90 3.45 -5.37 23.64
CA THR A 90 3.20 -5.24 22.20
C THR A 90 3.93 -6.26 21.35
N GLY A 91 4.93 -6.95 21.91
CA GLY A 91 5.99 -7.56 21.14
C GLY A 91 6.97 -6.52 20.59
N THR A 92 7.98 -6.99 19.86
CA THR A 92 9.08 -6.16 19.35
C THR A 92 8.88 -5.82 17.87
N VAL A 93 9.13 -4.56 17.53
CA VAL A 93 9.36 -4.07 16.16
C VAL A 93 10.74 -3.41 16.09
N ASP A 94 11.35 -3.34 14.91
CA ASP A 94 12.63 -2.65 14.75
C ASP A 94 12.45 -1.31 14.03
N PHE A 95 13.04 -0.25 14.57
CA PHE A 95 13.12 1.04 13.90
C PHE A 95 14.42 1.17 13.11
N TYR A 96 14.39 1.92 12.02
CA TYR A 96 15.58 2.44 11.35
C TYR A 96 15.51 3.96 11.30
N ARG A 97 16.55 4.61 11.84
CA ARG A 97 16.76 6.04 11.75
C ARG A 97 17.97 6.32 10.86
N ALA A 98 17.75 6.95 9.73
CA ALA A 98 18.83 7.43 8.86
C ALA A 98 19.21 8.87 9.20
N TYR A 99 20.52 9.17 9.19
CA TYR A 99 20.99 10.52 8.92
C TYR A 99 20.99 10.74 7.41
N VAL A 100 20.47 11.87 6.98
CA VAL A 100 20.19 12.18 5.58
C VAL A 100 20.72 13.58 5.24
N PRO A 101 21.88 13.68 4.58
CA PRO A 101 22.39 14.96 4.10
C PRO A 101 21.49 15.54 3.01
N ALA A 102 21.27 16.86 3.02
CA ALA A 102 20.30 17.55 2.15
C ALA A 102 20.49 17.26 0.66
N SER A 103 21.75 17.14 0.23
CA SER A 103 22.15 17.04 -1.17
C SER A 103 22.53 15.63 -1.61
N THR A 104 21.90 14.62 -1.01
CA THR A 104 22.18 13.22 -1.33
C THR A 104 20.97 12.48 -1.86
N LEU A 105 21.23 11.59 -2.82
CA LEU A 105 20.31 10.52 -3.16
C LEU A 105 20.52 9.41 -2.13
N GLN A 106 19.46 9.03 -1.44
CA GLN A 106 19.54 8.01 -0.41
C GLN A 106 18.31 7.13 -0.45
N THR A 107 18.51 5.84 -0.22
CA THR A 107 17.43 4.88 -0.01
C THR A 107 17.43 4.48 1.46
N ILE A 108 16.27 4.60 2.08
CA ILE A 108 16.02 4.34 3.50
C ILE A 108 15.03 3.17 3.53
N ARG A 109 15.36 2.10 4.24
CA ARG A 109 14.53 0.89 4.32
C ARG A 109 14.08 0.66 5.76
N SER A 110 12.88 0.12 5.93
CA SER A 110 12.53 -0.51 7.19
C SER A 110 13.45 -1.71 7.45
N VAL A 111 13.66 -2.05 8.73
CA VAL A 111 14.56 -3.16 9.12
C VAL A 111 14.02 -4.51 8.62
N ASP A 112 12.69 -4.68 8.58
CA ASP A 112 12.03 -5.86 8.03
C ASP A 112 12.04 -5.92 6.49
N GLY A 113 12.52 -4.88 5.80
CA GLY A 113 12.62 -4.83 4.34
C GLY A 113 11.30 -4.56 3.60
N ASN A 114 10.18 -4.42 4.29
CA ASN A 114 8.86 -4.32 3.68
C ASN A 114 8.51 -2.90 3.19
N LEU A 115 9.21 -1.87 3.67
CA LEU A 115 9.07 -0.49 3.20
C LEU A 115 10.41 0.07 2.75
N GLN A 116 10.40 0.75 1.62
CA GLN A 116 11.53 1.53 1.12
C GLN A 116 11.08 2.94 0.75
N LEU A 117 11.84 3.95 1.19
CA LEU A 117 11.71 5.33 0.76
C LEU A 117 13.00 5.76 0.08
N THR A 118 12.92 6.24 -1.16
CA THR A 118 14.07 6.71 -1.94
C THR A 118 13.93 8.20 -2.25
N LEU A 119 14.96 8.96 -1.89
CA LEU A 119 15.14 10.34 -2.31
C LEU A 119 15.73 10.34 -3.72
N VAL A 120 14.94 10.81 -4.68
CA VAL A 120 15.27 10.74 -6.12
C VAL A 120 15.94 12.01 -6.64
N GLY A 121 15.99 13.09 -5.85
CA GLY A 121 16.67 14.35 -6.18
C GLY A 121 17.53 14.87 -5.04
N THR A 122 18.61 15.58 -5.37
CA THR A 122 19.52 16.22 -4.40
C THR A 122 18.96 17.51 -3.80
N ASP A 123 17.78 17.94 -4.24
CA ASP A 123 17.02 19.07 -3.69
C ASP A 123 15.73 18.60 -3.01
N THR A 124 15.60 17.29 -2.70
CA THR A 124 14.40 16.72 -2.05
C THR A 124 14.20 17.29 -0.65
N LEU A 125 15.28 17.42 0.12
CA LEU A 125 15.24 17.89 1.50
C LEU A 125 15.82 19.32 1.61
N PRO A 126 15.26 20.17 2.48
CA PRO A 126 15.70 21.57 2.60
C PRO A 126 17.03 21.72 3.35
N ALA A 127 17.38 20.75 4.18
CA ALA A 127 18.59 20.72 5.00
C ALA A 127 18.89 19.28 5.43
N ASP A 128 20.09 19.07 5.98
CA ASP A 128 20.46 17.83 6.65
C ASP A 128 19.44 17.49 7.74
N THR A 129 19.02 16.24 7.78
CA THR A 129 17.95 15.81 8.69
C THR A 129 18.11 14.35 9.08
N TYR A 130 17.18 13.87 9.91
CA TYR A 130 17.03 12.47 10.22
C TYR A 130 15.65 12.00 9.78
N VAL A 131 15.58 10.79 9.24
CA VAL A 131 14.32 10.14 8.89
C VAL A 131 14.23 8.82 9.64
N VAL A 132 13.11 8.60 10.32
CA VAL A 132 12.77 7.32 10.96
C VAL A 132 11.73 6.59 10.14
N ILE A 133 11.93 5.28 10.00
CA ILE A 133 10.93 4.31 9.55
C ILE A 133 10.77 3.27 10.65
N VAL A 134 9.53 3.06 11.11
CA VAL A 134 9.20 2.03 12.10
C VAL A 134 7.84 1.39 11.78
N PRO A 135 7.70 0.06 11.80
CA PRO A 135 6.39 -0.58 11.71
C PRO A 135 5.58 -0.29 12.99
N GLY A 136 4.29 -0.03 12.84
CA GLY A 136 3.35 0.12 13.95
C GLY A 136 2.69 -1.21 14.33
N PHE A 137 2.25 -1.33 15.59
CA PHE A 137 1.51 -2.51 16.06
C PHE A 137 0.04 -2.50 15.63
N ALA A 138 -0.50 -1.31 15.35
CA ALA A 138 -1.84 -1.08 14.84
C ALA A 138 -1.87 0.17 13.95
N PRO A 139 -2.89 0.33 13.10
CA PRO A 139 -3.07 1.55 12.33
C PRO A 139 -3.55 2.72 13.22
N PRO A 140 -3.23 3.99 12.87
CA PRO A 140 -3.72 5.18 13.57
C PRO A 140 -5.24 5.39 13.49
N GLY A 141 -5.92 4.69 12.57
CA GLY A 141 -7.37 4.65 12.46
C GLY A 141 -7.84 3.48 11.59
N PRO A 142 -9.14 3.17 11.61
CA PRO A 142 -9.68 2.03 10.87
C PRO A 142 -9.46 2.19 9.37
N PRO A 143 -9.18 1.10 8.62
CA PRO A 143 -9.19 1.13 7.16
C PRO A 143 -10.54 1.62 6.63
N PRO A 144 -10.59 2.27 5.44
CA PRO A 144 -11.85 2.61 4.81
C PRO A 144 -12.71 1.34 4.56
N PRO A 145 -14.05 1.46 4.48
CA PRO A 145 -14.91 0.32 4.20
C PRO A 145 -14.44 -0.48 2.98
N GLY A 146 -14.39 -1.81 3.13
CA GLY A 146 -13.96 -2.74 2.08
C GLY A 146 -12.45 -2.81 1.85
N HIS A 147 -11.66 -2.09 2.65
CA HIS A 147 -10.21 -2.17 2.64
C HIS A 147 -9.72 -3.04 3.78
N ARG A 148 -8.58 -3.69 3.56
CA ARG A 148 -7.90 -4.49 4.58
C ARG A 148 -6.42 -4.19 4.53
N LEU A 149 -5.79 -4.00 5.69
CA LEU A 149 -4.34 -3.88 5.78
C LEU A 149 -3.66 -5.15 5.25
N VAL A 150 -2.55 -4.95 4.55
CA VAL A 150 -1.66 -6.01 4.06
C VAL A 150 -0.30 -5.75 4.71
N GLY A 151 0.01 -6.53 5.74
CA GLY A 151 1.17 -6.29 6.61
C GLY A 151 0.98 -5.12 7.58
N SER A 152 2.11 -4.55 8.02
CA SER A 152 2.14 -3.48 9.02
C SER A 152 1.93 -2.09 8.39
N PRO A 153 1.28 -1.14 9.09
CA PRO A 153 1.44 0.27 8.80
C PRO A 153 2.83 0.74 9.26
N TYR A 154 3.43 1.72 8.58
CA TYR A 154 4.76 2.24 8.91
C TYR A 154 4.70 3.73 9.20
N SER A 155 5.20 4.15 10.36
CA SER A 155 5.45 5.55 10.66
C SER A 155 6.74 5.98 9.95
N VAL A 156 6.62 6.92 9.00
CA VAL A 156 7.76 7.50 8.26
C VAL A 156 7.83 8.99 8.56
N ARG A 157 8.80 9.41 9.38
CA ARG A 157 8.89 10.79 9.90
C ARG A 157 10.27 11.39 9.75
N ALA A 158 10.32 12.68 9.43
CA ALA A 158 11.53 13.47 9.40
C ALA A 158 11.66 14.35 10.66
N ALA A 159 12.90 14.71 11.00
CA ALA A 159 13.19 15.59 12.13
C ALA A 159 12.64 17.01 11.92
N GLY A 160 12.46 17.74 13.02
CA GLY A 160 11.98 19.12 12.99
C GLY A 160 10.52 19.28 12.55
N ALA A 161 9.72 18.20 12.63
CA ALA A 161 8.35 18.16 12.14
C ALA A 161 8.21 18.54 10.65
N LEU A 162 9.22 18.22 9.83
CA LEU A 162 9.12 18.37 8.38
C LEU A 162 8.03 17.42 7.87
N LEU A 163 6.90 17.99 7.42
CA LEU A 163 5.75 17.22 6.94
C LEU A 163 5.81 16.94 5.44
N VAL A 164 6.47 17.81 4.67
CA VAL A 164 6.51 17.76 3.21
C VAL A 164 7.93 18.07 2.70
N THR A 165 8.36 17.36 1.65
CA THR A 165 9.63 17.57 0.94
C THR A 165 9.50 18.55 -0.23
N ASN A 166 10.61 19.13 -0.68
CA ASN A 166 10.65 20.04 -1.82
C ASN A 166 10.42 19.32 -3.16
N ARG A 167 10.83 18.05 -3.25
CA ARG A 167 10.61 17.16 -4.40
C ARG A 167 9.91 15.87 -3.97
N PRO A 168 9.17 15.20 -4.86
CA PRO A 168 8.66 13.87 -4.59
C PRO A 168 9.78 12.86 -4.30
N MET A 169 9.45 11.88 -3.46
CA MET A 169 10.22 10.68 -3.14
C MET A 169 9.54 9.48 -3.77
N ASP A 170 10.29 8.40 -4.02
CA ASP A 170 9.74 7.10 -4.44
C ASP A 170 9.50 6.24 -3.19
N LEU A 171 8.25 5.81 -2.97
CA LEU A 171 7.83 4.98 -1.85
C LEU A 171 7.43 3.61 -2.36
N ARG A 172 8.09 2.56 -1.85
CA ARG A 172 7.79 1.17 -2.17
C ARG A 172 7.31 0.40 -0.96
N PHE A 173 6.29 -0.42 -1.19
CA PHE A 173 5.82 -1.43 -0.26
C PHE A 173 6.02 -2.80 -0.88
N TYR A 174 6.81 -3.64 -0.23
CA TYR A 174 6.96 -5.04 -0.58
C TYR A 174 5.90 -5.86 0.13
N TYR A 175 5.50 -6.96 -0.50
CA TYR A 175 4.54 -7.91 0.05
C TYR A 175 5.00 -9.34 -0.21
N ASP A 176 4.40 -10.27 0.53
CA ASP A 176 4.58 -11.70 0.35
C ASP A 176 3.23 -12.43 0.47
N GLU A 177 3.21 -13.73 0.17
CA GLU A 177 1.97 -14.52 0.21
C GLU A 177 1.32 -14.54 1.61
N THR A 178 2.15 -14.51 2.66
CA THR A 178 1.69 -14.51 4.05
C THR A 178 0.95 -13.22 4.41
N THR A 179 1.51 -12.07 4.04
CA THR A 179 0.93 -10.74 4.29
C THR A 179 -0.27 -10.47 3.38
N LEU A 180 -0.24 -10.98 2.14
CA LEU A 180 -1.38 -10.93 1.22
C LEU A 180 -2.60 -11.65 1.80
N ALA A 181 -2.42 -12.74 2.55
CA ALA A 181 -3.51 -13.50 3.17
C ALA A 181 -4.67 -13.73 2.18
N GLY A 182 -4.33 -14.19 0.97
CA GLY A 182 -5.25 -14.50 -0.12
C GLY A 182 -5.80 -13.31 -0.92
N ALA A 183 -5.36 -12.07 -0.68
CA ALA A 183 -5.68 -10.95 -1.57
C ALA A 183 -4.92 -11.07 -2.89
N ASP A 184 -5.59 -10.72 -3.99
CA ASP A 184 -4.94 -10.57 -5.29
C ASP A 184 -4.06 -9.30 -5.27
N PRO A 185 -2.77 -9.38 -5.68
CA PRO A 185 -1.88 -8.22 -5.81
C PRO A 185 -2.45 -7.04 -6.61
N HIS A 186 -3.29 -7.30 -7.62
CA HIS A 186 -3.95 -6.27 -8.44
C HIS A 186 -5.03 -5.50 -7.69
N THR A 187 -5.36 -5.92 -6.46
CA THR A 187 -6.26 -5.18 -5.57
C THR A 187 -5.54 -4.24 -4.62
N LEU A 188 -4.20 -4.29 -4.60
CA LEU A 188 -3.40 -3.53 -3.66
C LEU A 188 -3.32 -2.05 -4.03
N ALA A 189 -3.22 -1.20 -3.01
CA ALA A 189 -2.82 0.19 -3.16
C ALA A 189 -2.12 0.70 -1.89
N ILE A 190 -1.26 1.69 -2.06
CA ILE A 190 -0.61 2.41 -0.97
C ILE A 190 -1.53 3.54 -0.49
N PHE A 191 -1.62 3.68 0.82
CA PHE A 191 -2.39 4.71 1.51
C PHE A 191 -1.48 5.52 2.43
N ALA A 192 -1.80 6.80 2.54
CA ALA A 192 -1.18 7.74 3.48
C ALA A 192 -2.20 8.15 4.55
N TRP A 193 -1.78 8.19 5.81
CA TRP A 193 -2.61 8.70 6.89
C TRP A 193 -2.64 10.23 6.85
N ASP A 194 -3.84 10.79 6.77
CA ASP A 194 -4.09 12.21 7.01
C ASP A 194 -4.46 12.39 8.48
N ALA A 195 -3.50 12.88 9.26
CA ALA A 195 -3.67 13.09 10.70
C ALA A 195 -4.65 14.24 11.03
N PHE A 196 -4.83 15.21 10.12
CA PHE A 196 -5.73 16.34 10.34
C PHE A 196 -7.18 15.90 10.17
N HIS A 197 -7.50 15.20 9.09
CA HIS A 197 -8.85 14.67 8.84
C HIS A 197 -9.09 13.29 9.49
N ARG A 198 -8.08 12.71 10.14
CA ARG A 198 -8.10 11.39 10.78
C ARG A 198 -8.64 10.30 9.86
N ARG A 199 -8.11 10.24 8.64
CA ARG A 199 -8.54 9.27 7.62
C ARG A 199 -7.37 8.79 6.76
N TRP A 200 -7.55 7.64 6.14
CA TRP A 200 -6.64 7.14 5.12
C TRP A 200 -6.95 7.80 3.76
N GLU A 201 -5.91 8.29 3.09
CA GLU A 201 -5.97 8.81 1.73
C GLU A 201 -5.27 7.84 0.77
N ARG A 202 -5.98 7.41 -0.27
CA ARG A 202 -5.42 6.52 -1.29
C ARG A 202 -4.41 7.27 -2.13
N LEU A 203 -3.18 6.76 -2.20
CA LEU A 203 -2.16 7.22 -3.15
C LEU A 203 -2.19 6.40 -4.45
N GLY A 204 -2.70 5.17 -4.39
CA GLY A 204 -2.66 4.23 -5.51
C GLY A 204 -1.34 3.47 -5.51
N GLY A 205 -0.79 3.20 -6.68
CA GLY A 205 0.51 2.57 -6.82
C GLY A 205 0.59 1.76 -8.11
N ARG A 206 1.80 1.68 -8.64
CA ARG A 206 2.17 0.86 -9.79
C ARG A 206 2.66 -0.50 -9.29
N LEU A 207 2.09 -1.59 -9.79
CA LEU A 207 2.37 -2.96 -9.32
C LEU A 207 3.54 -3.57 -10.11
N PHE A 208 4.53 -4.07 -9.38
CA PHE A 208 5.63 -4.85 -9.92
C PHE A 208 5.52 -6.27 -9.39
N SER A 209 4.66 -7.08 -10.02
CA SER A 209 4.22 -8.37 -9.48
C SER A 209 5.39 -9.37 -9.31
N ALA A 210 6.30 -9.42 -10.28
CA ALA A 210 7.46 -10.31 -10.27
C ALA A 210 8.45 -9.99 -9.14
N GLN A 211 8.57 -8.71 -8.78
CA GLN A 211 9.41 -8.24 -7.67
C GLN A 211 8.62 -8.05 -6.36
N ARG A 212 7.31 -8.31 -6.39
CA ARG A 212 6.38 -8.25 -5.26
C ARG A 212 6.41 -6.93 -4.50
N TYR A 213 6.29 -5.82 -5.23
CA TYR A 213 6.11 -4.52 -4.60
C TYR A 213 5.14 -3.62 -5.36
N LEU A 214 4.57 -2.66 -4.65
CA LEU A 214 3.93 -1.48 -5.24
C LEU A 214 4.84 -0.28 -5.05
N THR A 215 4.84 0.63 -6.03
CA THR A 215 5.51 1.93 -5.88
C THR A 215 4.58 3.10 -6.15
N VAL A 216 4.79 4.20 -5.43
CA VAL A 216 4.09 5.47 -5.64
C VAL A 216 5.03 6.64 -5.31
N THR A 217 4.80 7.79 -5.95
CA THR A 217 5.51 9.01 -5.57
C THR A 217 4.80 9.71 -4.40
N THR A 218 5.56 10.26 -3.46
CA THR A 218 5.01 11.02 -2.33
C THR A 218 5.97 12.14 -1.93
N SER A 219 5.43 13.28 -1.50
CA SER A 219 6.22 14.32 -0.84
C SER A 219 6.01 14.36 0.66
N ARG A 220 5.20 13.46 1.24
CA ARG A 220 4.76 13.58 2.64
C ARG A 220 5.60 12.70 3.58
N PHE A 221 5.78 13.16 4.82
CA PHE A 221 6.22 12.32 5.93
C PHE A 221 5.02 11.98 6.81
N THR A 222 4.51 10.75 6.68
CA THR A 222 3.34 10.27 7.42
C THR A 222 3.36 8.77 7.70
N THR A 223 2.30 8.27 8.32
CA THR A 223 2.06 6.83 8.40
C THR A 223 1.55 6.33 7.06
N TYR A 224 2.19 5.31 6.52
CA TYR A 224 1.79 4.65 5.29
C TYR A 224 1.29 3.25 5.56
N ALA A 225 0.43 2.73 4.69
CA ALA A 225 0.00 1.34 4.74
C ALA A 225 -0.24 0.81 3.33
N LEU A 226 0.06 -0.47 3.14
CA LEU A 226 -0.42 -1.24 2.00
C LEU A 226 -1.78 -1.82 2.37
N MET A 227 -2.76 -1.69 1.47
CA MET A 227 -4.10 -2.24 1.68
C MET A 227 -4.61 -2.93 0.43
N SER A 228 -5.34 -4.04 0.59
CA SER A 228 -6.23 -4.54 -0.46
C SER A 228 -7.46 -3.63 -0.54
N THR A 229 -7.95 -3.40 -1.75
CA THR A 229 -9.03 -2.46 -2.05
C THR A 229 -10.18 -3.17 -2.76
N PRO A 230 -11.39 -2.59 -2.79
CA PRO A 230 -12.52 -3.15 -3.52
C PRO A 230 -12.46 -2.84 -5.02
N VAL A 231 -11.26 -2.80 -5.58
CA VAL A 231 -10.96 -2.52 -6.98
C VAL A 231 -9.85 -3.48 -7.39
N TRP A 232 -10.06 -4.20 -8.48
CA TRP A 232 -9.01 -4.91 -9.20
C TRP A 232 -8.54 -4.02 -10.35
N ARG A 233 -7.23 -3.83 -10.48
CA ARG A 233 -6.61 -2.89 -11.42
C ARG A 233 -5.38 -3.52 -12.04
N ASP A 234 -5.25 -3.39 -13.36
CA ASP A 234 -4.05 -3.78 -14.10
C ASP A 234 -3.67 -2.67 -15.10
N ASP A 235 -2.48 -2.12 -14.89
CA ASP A 235 -1.85 -1.06 -15.71
C ASP A 235 -0.91 -1.66 -16.79
N PHE A 236 -0.84 -2.99 -16.92
CA PHE A 236 -0.05 -3.72 -17.92
C PHE A 236 1.46 -3.43 -17.89
N ASP A 237 2.00 -3.29 -16.69
CA ASP A 237 3.45 -3.23 -16.48
C ASP A 237 4.14 -4.56 -16.77
N ASP A 238 3.37 -5.64 -16.62
CA ASP A 238 3.69 -7.00 -16.99
C ASP A 238 2.42 -7.72 -17.49
N PHE A 239 2.48 -9.04 -17.63
CA PHE A 239 1.34 -9.89 -18.03
C PHE A 239 0.69 -10.62 -16.85
N SER A 240 0.97 -10.24 -15.61
CA SER A 240 0.54 -11.00 -14.43
C SER A 240 -0.97 -10.96 -14.19
N GLY A 241 -1.66 -9.91 -14.62
CA GLY A 241 -3.12 -9.82 -14.59
C GLY A 241 -3.83 -10.54 -15.74
N LEU A 242 -3.07 -11.14 -16.66
CA LEU A 242 -3.60 -11.79 -17.86
C LEU A 242 -3.55 -13.32 -17.78
N ASP A 243 -4.53 -13.95 -18.43
CA ASP A 243 -4.57 -15.38 -18.70
C ASP A 243 -3.81 -15.66 -20.00
N PRO A 244 -2.64 -16.32 -19.95
CA PRO A 244 -1.84 -16.57 -21.14
C PRO A 244 -2.49 -17.55 -22.10
N ALA A 245 -3.39 -18.43 -21.65
CA ALA A 245 -4.08 -19.39 -22.52
C ALA A 245 -5.21 -18.72 -23.32
N GLY A 246 -5.78 -17.64 -22.79
CA GLY A 246 -6.83 -16.85 -23.44
C GLY A 246 -6.32 -15.62 -24.21
N SER A 247 -5.01 -15.36 -24.20
CA SER A 247 -4.40 -14.18 -24.79
C SER A 247 -3.55 -14.54 -26.02
N ALA A 248 -3.72 -13.80 -27.11
CA ALA A 248 -3.06 -14.09 -28.39
C ALA A 248 -2.78 -12.82 -29.20
N ASN A 249 -1.65 -12.84 -29.92
CA ASN A 249 -1.20 -11.78 -30.83
C ASN A 249 -1.10 -10.38 -30.21
N VAL A 250 -0.65 -10.30 -28.95
CA VAL A 250 -0.43 -9.03 -28.24
C VAL A 250 0.97 -8.96 -27.64
N THR A 251 1.44 -7.75 -27.37
CA THR A 251 2.69 -7.48 -26.65
C THR A 251 2.53 -6.22 -25.81
N LEU A 252 3.46 -5.98 -24.87
CA LEU A 252 3.61 -4.66 -24.27
C LEU A 252 4.25 -3.71 -25.29
N GLY A 253 3.73 -2.50 -25.38
CA GLY A 253 4.24 -1.43 -26.25
C GLY A 253 4.01 -0.06 -25.64
N GLY A 254 4.61 0.97 -26.25
CA GLY A 254 4.61 2.34 -25.73
C GLY A 254 5.98 2.77 -25.18
N SER A 255 6.06 3.98 -24.64
CA SER A 255 7.22 4.44 -23.87
C SER A 255 7.18 3.84 -22.44
N PRO A 256 8.27 3.87 -21.66
CA PRO A 256 8.27 3.40 -20.28
C PRO A 256 7.21 4.05 -19.36
N ASP A 257 6.77 5.26 -19.72
CA ASP A 257 5.76 6.06 -19.00
C ASP A 257 4.35 5.91 -19.58
N GLU A 258 4.20 5.29 -20.75
CA GLU A 258 2.93 5.05 -21.45
C GLU A 258 2.83 3.60 -21.94
N GLN A 259 3.29 2.68 -21.10
CA GLN A 259 3.25 1.27 -21.40
C GLN A 259 1.80 0.78 -21.39
N GLY A 260 1.48 -0.10 -22.33
CA GLY A 260 0.16 -0.73 -22.41
C GLY A 260 0.20 -1.94 -23.33
N VAL A 261 -0.91 -2.68 -23.39
CA VAL A 261 -1.05 -3.81 -24.30
C VAL A 261 -1.38 -3.31 -25.70
N VAL A 262 -0.59 -3.73 -26.68
CA VAL A 262 -0.78 -3.42 -28.11
C VAL A 262 -0.88 -4.69 -28.94
N LEU A 263 -1.41 -4.57 -30.16
CA LEU A 263 -1.39 -5.65 -31.14
C LEU A 263 0.06 -5.95 -31.59
N ALA A 264 0.49 -7.21 -31.52
CA ALA A 264 1.86 -7.60 -31.84
C ALA A 264 2.16 -7.61 -33.35
N ASN A 265 1.18 -8.03 -34.16
CA ASN A 265 1.29 -8.05 -35.62
C ASN A 265 0.17 -7.21 -36.24
N THR A 266 0.54 -6.26 -37.09
CA THR A 266 -0.41 -5.42 -37.87
C THR A 266 -0.14 -5.58 -39.37
N PRO A 267 -1.18 -5.61 -40.23
CA PRO A 267 -2.60 -5.73 -39.88
C PRO A 267 -2.93 -7.10 -39.25
N GLY A 268 -4.03 -7.18 -38.51
CA GLY A 268 -4.44 -8.41 -37.84
C GLY A 268 -5.40 -8.18 -36.66
N GLU A 269 -5.66 -9.25 -35.93
CA GLU A 269 -6.50 -9.25 -34.72
C GLU A 269 -5.76 -9.88 -33.56
N GLY A 270 -6.05 -9.43 -32.35
CA GLY A 270 -5.46 -9.91 -31.11
C GLY A 270 -6.47 -9.85 -29.98
N THR A 271 -6.19 -10.59 -28.92
CA THR A 271 -7.10 -10.67 -27.77
C THR A 271 -6.28 -10.83 -26.50
N ILE A 272 -6.74 -10.18 -25.43
CA ILE A 272 -6.31 -10.50 -24.06
C ILE A 272 -7.50 -10.91 -23.23
N LEU A 273 -7.24 -11.78 -22.27
CA LEU A 273 -8.19 -12.22 -21.27
C LEU A 273 -7.58 -11.99 -19.90
N SER A 274 -8.31 -11.36 -18.98
CA SER A 274 -7.84 -11.22 -17.60
C SER A 274 -7.82 -12.59 -16.90
N GLN A 275 -7.01 -12.69 -15.85
CA GLN A 275 -7.23 -13.71 -14.83
C GLN A 275 -8.63 -13.55 -14.20
N PRO A 276 -9.17 -14.61 -13.55
CA PRO A 276 -10.41 -14.48 -12.79
C PRO A 276 -10.33 -13.41 -11.71
N ILE A 277 -11.15 -12.37 -11.84
CA ILE A 277 -11.25 -11.29 -10.85
C ILE A 277 -12.19 -11.77 -9.75
N THR A 278 -11.63 -12.12 -8.60
CA THR A 278 -12.35 -12.68 -7.46
C THR A 278 -12.19 -11.78 -6.24
N PRO A 279 -13.26 -11.14 -5.75
CA PRO A 279 -13.20 -10.38 -4.51
C PRO A 279 -12.77 -11.27 -3.34
N SER A 280 -11.85 -10.79 -2.50
CA SER A 280 -11.35 -11.54 -1.34
C SER A 280 -12.36 -11.64 -0.19
N MET A 281 -13.53 -10.99 -0.32
CA MET A 281 -14.59 -10.95 0.67
C MET A 281 -15.96 -10.92 -0.03
N ALA A 282 -17.01 -11.22 0.73
CA ALA A 282 -18.38 -11.11 0.22
C ALA A 282 -18.68 -9.66 -0.20
N ILE A 283 -19.16 -9.51 -1.43
CA ILE A 283 -19.52 -8.21 -2.00
C ILE A 283 -21.04 -8.08 -2.03
N ALA A 284 -21.53 -6.84 -1.89
CA ALA A 284 -22.94 -6.52 -2.00
C ALA A 284 -23.38 -6.38 -3.47
N ALA A 285 -22.50 -5.83 -4.30
CA ALA A 285 -22.75 -5.63 -5.72
C ALA A 285 -21.43 -5.44 -6.48
N TRP A 286 -21.42 -5.81 -7.75
CA TRP A 286 -20.39 -5.35 -8.69
C TRP A 286 -20.53 -3.85 -8.92
N GLY A 287 -19.40 -3.17 -9.07
CA GLY A 287 -19.29 -1.73 -9.19
C GLY A 287 -19.28 -1.30 -10.65
N SER A 288 -18.16 -0.80 -11.14
CA SER A 288 -18.04 -0.33 -12.52
C SER A 288 -16.81 -0.94 -13.20
N LEU A 289 -16.92 -1.14 -14.51
CA LEU A 289 -15.77 -1.44 -15.37
C LEU A 289 -15.26 -0.12 -15.98
N THR A 290 -14.03 0.23 -15.71
CA THR A 290 -13.35 1.41 -16.29
C THR A 290 -12.13 0.95 -17.06
N PHE A 291 -11.85 1.57 -18.20
CA PHE A 291 -10.61 1.34 -18.95
C PHE A 291 -10.20 2.58 -19.74
N THR A 292 -8.91 2.64 -20.07
CA THR A 292 -8.29 3.68 -20.89
C THR A 292 -7.63 3.02 -22.10
N ALA A 293 -7.92 3.52 -23.29
CA ALA A 293 -7.40 2.98 -24.53
C ALA A 293 -7.11 4.09 -25.54
N VAL A 294 -6.10 3.86 -26.38
CA VAL A 294 -5.75 4.68 -27.54
C VAL A 294 -6.08 3.90 -28.81
N VAL A 295 -6.94 4.46 -29.65
CA VAL A 295 -7.37 3.86 -30.92
C VAL A 295 -7.26 4.88 -32.04
N SER A 296 -7.06 4.41 -33.27
CA SER A 296 -7.06 5.25 -34.47
C SER A 296 -8.14 4.78 -35.45
N PRO A 297 -9.42 5.12 -35.22
CA PRO A 297 -10.49 4.76 -36.15
C PRO A 297 -10.30 5.47 -37.52
N PRO A 298 -10.71 4.86 -38.64
CA PRO A 298 -11.30 3.52 -38.74
C PRO A 298 -10.27 2.39 -38.88
N THR A 299 -8.97 2.72 -38.88
CA THR A 299 -7.91 1.76 -39.23
C THR A 299 -7.58 0.80 -38.11
N ALA A 300 -7.85 1.17 -36.86
CA ALA A 300 -7.70 0.34 -35.67
C ALA A 300 -8.92 0.47 -34.73
N THR A 301 -9.32 -0.66 -34.13
CA THR A 301 -10.42 -0.75 -33.17
C THR A 301 -10.00 -1.52 -31.92
N LEU A 302 -10.61 -1.18 -30.80
CA LEU A 302 -10.50 -1.89 -29.53
C LEU A 302 -11.88 -2.02 -28.90
N THR A 303 -12.22 -3.21 -28.44
CA THR A 303 -13.49 -3.49 -27.76
C THR A 303 -13.22 -4.26 -26.48
N VAL A 304 -14.04 -4.03 -25.44
CA VAL A 304 -13.93 -4.73 -24.16
C VAL A 304 -15.24 -5.45 -23.87
N ASP A 305 -15.17 -6.73 -23.54
CA ASP A 305 -16.31 -7.54 -23.11
C ASP A 305 -16.16 -7.91 -21.63
N LEU A 306 -17.31 -8.18 -20.99
CA LEU A 306 -17.38 -8.75 -19.65
C LEU A 306 -17.84 -10.21 -19.73
N LEU A 307 -17.11 -11.09 -19.08
CA LEU A 307 -17.34 -12.53 -19.11
C LEU A 307 -17.55 -13.07 -17.70
N ASP A 308 -18.26 -14.20 -17.59
CA ASP A 308 -18.28 -15.01 -16.37
C ASP A 308 -16.96 -15.78 -16.20
N LEU A 309 -16.85 -16.52 -15.10
CA LEU A 309 -15.68 -17.35 -14.79
C LEU A 309 -15.37 -18.41 -15.87
N ASN A 310 -16.39 -18.92 -16.54
CA ASN A 310 -16.30 -19.98 -17.54
C ASN A 310 -16.01 -19.44 -18.96
N GLY A 311 -15.94 -18.12 -19.12
CA GLY A 311 -15.72 -17.47 -20.41
C GLY A 311 -17.00 -17.23 -21.23
N THR A 312 -18.17 -17.37 -20.62
CA THR A 312 -19.43 -16.96 -21.25
C THR A 312 -19.50 -15.44 -21.26
N VAL A 313 -19.82 -14.83 -22.41
CA VAL A 313 -19.97 -13.37 -22.51
C VAL A 313 -21.27 -12.94 -21.83
N LEU A 314 -21.14 -12.04 -20.85
CA LEU A 314 -22.26 -11.42 -20.14
C LEU A 314 -22.65 -10.09 -20.79
N LEU A 315 -21.65 -9.28 -21.14
CA LEU A 315 -21.83 -7.99 -21.83
C LEU A 315 -20.80 -7.88 -22.95
N THR A 316 -21.23 -7.36 -24.10
CA THR A 316 -20.35 -7.11 -25.26
C THR A 316 -20.11 -5.61 -25.43
N HIS A 317 -18.93 -5.25 -25.96
CA HIS A 317 -18.61 -3.87 -26.36
C HIS A 317 -18.88 -2.85 -25.24
N VAL A 318 -18.52 -3.23 -24.02
CA VAL A 318 -18.75 -2.43 -22.81
C VAL A 318 -18.03 -1.10 -22.94
N VAL A 319 -18.74 -0.02 -22.65
CA VAL A 319 -18.15 1.33 -22.62
C VAL A 319 -17.47 1.54 -21.27
N SER A 320 -16.35 2.24 -21.26
CA SER A 320 -15.66 2.61 -20.01
C SER A 320 -16.60 3.35 -19.05
N ARG A 321 -16.54 3.01 -17.77
CA ARG A 321 -17.42 3.44 -16.67
C ARG A 321 -18.83 2.83 -16.68
N THR A 322 -19.04 1.71 -17.36
CA THR A 322 -20.31 0.98 -17.29
C THR A 322 -20.53 0.44 -15.87
N HIS A 323 -21.71 0.72 -15.29
CA HIS A 323 -22.13 0.19 -14.01
C HIS A 323 -22.66 -1.25 -14.13
N LEU A 324 -22.24 -2.11 -13.20
CA LEU A 324 -22.48 -3.54 -13.20
C LEU A 324 -23.36 -4.00 -12.03
N SER A 325 -24.04 -3.06 -11.36
CA SER A 325 -24.90 -3.35 -10.19
C SER A 325 -26.11 -4.25 -10.50
N HIS A 326 -26.38 -4.52 -11.78
CA HIS A 326 -27.43 -5.44 -12.22
C HIS A 326 -26.97 -6.91 -12.24
N LEU A 327 -25.65 -7.17 -12.14
CA LEU A 327 -25.11 -8.52 -12.06
C LEU A 327 -25.15 -8.99 -10.61
N ASP A 328 -25.81 -10.12 -10.37
CA ASP A 328 -25.89 -10.75 -9.06
C ASP A 328 -24.54 -11.38 -8.68
N PRO A 329 -23.84 -10.92 -7.62
CA PRO A 329 -22.59 -11.52 -7.16
C PRO A 329 -22.73 -12.97 -6.71
N HIS A 330 -23.92 -13.44 -6.33
CA HIS A 330 -24.14 -14.85 -5.98
C HIS A 330 -24.15 -15.74 -7.22
N GLN A 331 -24.68 -15.25 -8.33
CA GLN A 331 -24.66 -15.94 -9.61
C GLN A 331 -23.28 -15.82 -10.29
N TYR A 332 -22.64 -14.66 -10.16
CA TYR A 332 -21.34 -14.34 -10.76
C TYR A 332 -20.33 -13.92 -9.67
N PRO A 333 -19.78 -14.88 -8.91
CA PRO A 333 -18.85 -14.59 -7.82
C PRO A 333 -17.46 -14.16 -8.31
N ALA A 334 -17.14 -14.43 -9.57
CA ALA A 334 -15.94 -13.98 -10.24
C ALA A 334 -16.27 -13.57 -11.67
N LEU A 335 -15.55 -12.58 -12.19
CA LEU A 335 -15.70 -12.06 -13.54
C LEU A 335 -14.36 -12.10 -14.27
N ARG A 336 -14.41 -12.05 -15.60
CA ARG A 336 -13.24 -11.89 -16.46
C ARG A 336 -13.47 -10.74 -17.43
N LEU A 337 -12.40 -10.07 -17.82
CA LEU A 337 -12.40 -9.02 -18.85
C LEU A 337 -11.72 -9.56 -20.10
N ARG A 338 -12.29 -9.28 -21.27
CA ARG A 338 -11.64 -9.58 -22.55
C ARG A 338 -11.52 -8.32 -23.37
N ALA A 339 -10.32 -7.98 -23.82
CA ALA A 339 -10.15 -6.92 -24.82
C ALA A 339 -9.76 -7.52 -26.16
N THR A 340 -10.43 -7.09 -27.23
CA THR A 340 -10.16 -7.50 -28.60
C THR A 340 -9.63 -6.31 -29.39
N PHE A 341 -8.51 -6.52 -30.07
CA PHE A 341 -7.76 -5.54 -30.83
C PHE A 341 -7.88 -5.91 -32.31
N SER A 342 -8.12 -4.93 -33.19
CA SER A 342 -8.07 -5.15 -34.63
C SER A 342 -7.42 -3.98 -35.34
N SER A 343 -6.65 -4.27 -36.38
CA SER A 343 -6.06 -3.27 -37.26
C SER A 343 -6.06 -3.73 -38.72
N THR A 344 -6.44 -2.83 -39.60
CA THR A 344 -6.48 -3.03 -41.06
C THR A 344 -5.25 -2.46 -41.76
N VAL A 345 -4.36 -1.73 -41.05
CA VAL A 345 -3.20 -1.04 -41.61
C VAL A 345 -1.93 -1.38 -40.83
N ALA A 346 -0.87 -1.71 -41.56
CA ALA A 346 0.45 -1.96 -40.96
C ALA A 346 0.94 -0.72 -40.18
N GLY A 347 1.41 -0.94 -38.95
CA GLY A 347 1.91 0.10 -38.06
C GLY A 347 0.84 0.86 -37.27
N ALA A 348 -0.45 0.72 -37.60
CA ALA A 348 -1.54 1.27 -36.79
C ALA A 348 -1.91 0.26 -35.70
N THR A 349 -1.50 0.50 -34.45
CA THR A 349 -1.78 -0.42 -33.34
C THR A 349 -2.69 0.23 -32.29
N PRO A 350 -3.85 -0.38 -31.97
CA PRO A 350 -4.63 0.04 -30.80
C PRO A 350 -3.89 -0.35 -29.51
N ARG A 351 -4.00 0.48 -28.48
CA ARG A 351 -3.35 0.28 -27.16
C ARG A 351 -4.40 0.30 -26.05
N LEU A 352 -4.31 -0.64 -25.12
CA LEU A 352 -5.02 -0.63 -23.84
C LEU A 352 -4.03 -0.27 -22.75
N ASP A 353 -4.26 0.85 -22.07
CA ASP A 353 -3.34 1.38 -21.06
C ASP A 353 -3.68 0.88 -19.65
N LEU A 354 -4.97 0.66 -19.39
CA LEU A 354 -5.47 0.31 -18.06
C LEU A 354 -6.86 -0.32 -18.18
N TRP A 355 -7.15 -1.26 -17.30
CA TRP A 355 -8.52 -1.61 -16.94
C TRP A 355 -8.71 -1.86 -15.44
N GLU A 356 -9.90 -1.52 -14.96
CA GLU A 356 -10.28 -1.60 -13.55
C GLU A 356 -11.69 -2.16 -13.42
N LEU A 357 -11.86 -3.09 -12.49
CA LEU A 357 -13.17 -3.60 -12.07
C LEU A 357 -13.35 -3.35 -10.58
N SER A 358 -14.35 -2.55 -10.21
CA SER A 358 -14.65 -2.26 -8.82
C SER A 358 -15.84 -3.09 -8.31
N TRP A 359 -15.98 -3.18 -6.98
CA TRP A 359 -17.16 -3.72 -6.31
C TRP A 359 -17.50 -2.95 -5.03
N GLN A 360 -18.68 -3.20 -4.49
CA GLN A 360 -19.14 -2.66 -3.22
C GLN A 360 -19.15 -3.76 -2.17
N VAL A 361 -18.65 -3.47 -0.98
CA VAL A 361 -18.71 -4.41 0.14
C VAL A 361 -20.00 -4.20 0.94
N ALA A 362 -20.51 -5.25 1.58
CA ALA A 362 -21.65 -5.12 2.47
C ALA A 362 -21.27 -4.23 3.67
N ALA A 363 -22.02 -3.15 3.90
CA ALA A 363 -21.70 -2.07 4.85
C ALA A 363 -21.55 -2.48 6.34
N TYR A 364 -21.76 -3.76 6.67
CA TYR A 364 -21.80 -4.25 8.05
C TYR A 364 -20.66 -5.19 8.44
N GLN A 365 -19.63 -5.36 7.61
CA GLN A 365 -18.42 -6.10 8.00
C GLN A 365 -17.26 -5.14 8.27
N VAL A 366 -17.25 -4.53 9.46
CA VAL A 366 -16.06 -3.91 10.03
C VAL A 366 -15.17 -5.05 10.53
N TYR A 367 -14.04 -5.28 9.86
CA TYR A 367 -13.10 -6.32 10.27
C TYR A 367 -12.27 -5.81 11.46
N LEU A 368 -12.36 -6.49 12.60
CA LEU A 368 -11.36 -6.40 13.67
C LEU A 368 -10.12 -7.19 13.22
N PRO A 369 -8.90 -6.71 13.47
CA PRO A 369 -7.69 -7.41 13.05
C PRO A 369 -7.65 -8.83 13.63
N VAL A 370 -7.46 -9.83 12.76
CA VAL A 370 -7.13 -11.20 13.17
C VAL A 370 -5.70 -11.17 13.67
N VAL A 371 -5.53 -11.28 14.99
CA VAL A 371 -4.24 -11.59 15.60
C VAL A 371 -3.95 -13.05 15.26
N LEU A 372 -3.13 -13.29 14.23
CA LEU A 372 -2.57 -14.61 13.96
C LEU A 372 -1.67 -14.99 15.15
N ARG A 373 -1.91 -16.19 15.69
CA ARG A 373 -1.26 -16.74 16.89
C ARG A 373 0.09 -17.36 16.57
#